data_AF-A0A955YG16-F1
#
_entry.id   AF-A0A955YG16-F1
#
_cell.length_a   1.000
_cell.length_b   1.000
_cell.length_c   1.000
_cell.angle_alpha   90.00
_cell.angle_beta   90.00
_cell.angle_gamma   90.00
#
_symmetry.space_group_name_H-M   'P 1'
#
loop_
_entity.id
_entity.type
_entity.pdbx_description
1 polymer ?
#
loop_
_entity_poly.entity_id
_entity_poly.type
_entity_poly.pdbx_seq_one_letter_code
_entity_poly.pdbx_strand_id
1 'polypeptide(L)'
;MSVVLGCAALTFGTTTAAQGTGELPEGAEPQDEAPGAPQQPPPESASSLGQSAPGAEPLAREGWSTQGDTRDGAEQHAAGWVLFEAAIRQRAEGNRRAARALLQRLLSEHPRHPAAPRAQRLVDELDASLRAEPGDTPASRGREDPTLLARAEFVTSQTLLGTTYGIVPCVIGGCHNARSWVLASLAGAGAGLGFSLLYSRDGITPGASYTMDTSALWGATMGYLLTGSLGSFYDDYGGFRDGNILALGVLLGQLGGLGVGALLNATLQPTAGEAALASSTGMWSATLVTLVAIAAADGFSDAGVRGLHGGVALSALLGMSLGGYFGHRDGFTRGRVLLMDLGAAVGGSLAVALGFLFRGNNLTAEGLLVGSAAGIVGGFVLSGFITRSLRATPSEHVSVQVGPTRGGAHVQLSARF
;
A
#
# COMPACT_ATOMS: atom_id res chain seq x y z
N MET A 1 -24.47 -7.85 -13.64
CA MET A 1 -23.03 -7.75 -13.97
C MET A 1 -22.41 -6.39 -13.63
N SER A 2 -23.03 -5.26 -13.99
CA SER A 2 -22.45 -3.92 -13.73
C SER A 2 -22.24 -3.55 -12.25
N VAL A 3 -23.02 -4.13 -11.33
CA VAL A 3 -22.89 -3.89 -9.87
C VAL A 3 -21.74 -4.70 -9.24
N VAL A 4 -21.46 -5.91 -9.75
CA VAL A 4 -20.34 -6.74 -9.28
C VAL A 4 -19.00 -6.13 -9.73
N LEU A 5 -18.96 -5.53 -10.93
CA LEU A 5 -17.85 -4.68 -11.35
C LEU A 5 -17.76 -3.37 -10.55
N GLY A 6 -18.88 -2.81 -10.10
CA GLY A 6 -18.91 -1.63 -9.22
C GLY A 6 -18.34 -1.89 -7.82
N CYS A 7 -18.58 -3.06 -7.23
CA CYS A 7 -17.98 -3.47 -5.95
C CYS A 7 -16.48 -3.76 -6.09
N ALA A 8 -16.04 -4.39 -7.19
CA ALA A 8 -14.61 -4.51 -7.49
C ALA A 8 -13.96 -3.13 -7.66
N ALA A 9 -14.60 -2.20 -8.37
CA ALA A 9 -14.12 -0.83 -8.51
C ALA A 9 -14.07 -0.05 -7.18
N LEU A 10 -15.00 -0.30 -6.25
CA LEU A 10 -14.94 0.26 -4.89
C LEU A 10 -13.78 -0.32 -4.05
N THR A 11 -13.33 -1.53 -4.36
CA THR A 11 -12.18 -2.17 -3.69
C THR A 11 -10.84 -1.72 -4.31
N PHE A 12 -10.82 -1.34 -5.59
CA PHE A 12 -9.63 -0.84 -6.30
C PHE A 12 -9.52 0.70 -6.36
N GLY A 13 -10.55 1.45 -5.95
CA GLY A 13 -10.76 2.83 -6.41
C GLY A 13 -10.62 3.97 -5.40
N THR A 14 -10.10 3.77 -4.18
CA THR A 14 -9.95 4.89 -3.23
C THR A 14 -8.75 5.83 -3.49
N THR A 15 -8.07 5.73 -4.65
CA THR A 15 -7.05 6.72 -5.08
C THR A 15 -7.25 7.30 -6.49
N THR A 16 -8.43 7.19 -7.08
CA THR A 16 -8.75 7.89 -8.34
C THR A 16 -9.87 8.90 -8.13
N ALA A 17 -9.50 10.17 -8.24
CA ALA A 17 -10.38 11.33 -8.21
C ALA A 17 -11.57 11.14 -9.17
N ALA A 18 -12.77 11.43 -8.67
CA ALA A 18 -13.97 11.53 -9.47
C ALA A 18 -13.85 12.70 -10.45
N GLN A 19 -13.58 12.41 -11.73
CA GLN A 19 -13.92 13.32 -12.82
C GLN A 19 -15.39 13.12 -13.16
N GLY A 20 -16.23 14.03 -12.70
CA GLY A 20 -17.63 14.10 -13.11
C GLY A 20 -17.72 14.56 -14.57
N THR A 21 -18.23 13.70 -15.45
CA THR A 21 -18.75 14.11 -16.75
C THR A 21 -20.14 14.70 -16.54
N GLY A 22 -20.17 15.98 -16.17
CA GLY A 22 -21.39 16.78 -16.25
C GLY A 22 -21.54 17.32 -17.67
N GLU A 23 -22.51 16.81 -18.42
CA GLU A 23 -23.07 17.53 -19.55
C GLU A 23 -23.70 18.82 -19.02
N LEU A 24 -23.12 19.96 -19.39
CA LEU A 24 -23.70 21.28 -19.16
C LEU A 24 -24.60 21.64 -20.35
N PRO A 25 -25.72 22.35 -20.12
CA PRO A 25 -26.60 22.81 -21.19
C PRO A 25 -25.92 23.88 -22.05
N GLU A 26 -26.10 23.72 -23.36
CA GLU A 26 -25.67 24.60 -24.43
C GLU A 26 -26.42 25.94 -24.35
N GLY A 27 -25.70 27.05 -24.17
CA GLY A 27 -26.27 28.40 -24.33
C GLY A 27 -25.74 29.45 -23.34
N ALA A 28 -24.56 30.02 -23.62
CA ALA A 28 -24.20 31.37 -23.17
C ALA A 28 -23.13 31.96 -24.10
N GLU A 29 -23.44 33.13 -24.69
CA GLU A 29 -22.56 33.96 -25.52
C GLU A 29 -21.35 34.53 -24.75
N PRO A 30 -20.26 34.90 -25.44
CA PRO A 30 -19.01 35.33 -24.80
C PRO A 30 -19.06 36.81 -24.39
N GLN A 31 -18.62 37.09 -23.15
CA GLN A 31 -18.19 38.42 -22.75
C GLN A 31 -16.66 38.46 -22.68
N ASP A 32 -16.08 39.30 -23.53
CA ASP A 32 -14.73 39.82 -23.44
C ASP A 32 -14.54 40.61 -22.14
N GLU A 33 -13.48 40.31 -21.39
CA GLU A 33 -12.55 41.29 -20.80
C GLU A 33 -11.59 40.59 -19.83
N ALA A 34 -10.31 40.56 -20.20
CA ALA A 34 -9.20 40.52 -19.24
C ALA A 34 -8.65 41.94 -19.14
N PRO A 35 -8.26 42.40 -17.94
CA PRO A 35 -6.82 42.48 -17.69
C PRO A 35 -6.39 42.31 -16.22
N GLY A 36 -5.15 41.85 -16.03
CA GLY A 36 -4.36 42.17 -14.84
C GLY A 36 -3.78 40.99 -14.06
N ALA A 37 -2.75 40.35 -14.59
CA ALA A 37 -1.87 39.51 -13.78
C ALA A 37 -0.80 40.38 -13.08
N PRO A 38 -0.62 40.29 -11.75
CA PRO A 38 0.47 40.97 -11.07
C PRO A 38 1.83 40.30 -11.37
N GLN A 39 2.81 41.14 -11.70
CA GLN A 39 4.22 40.76 -11.91
C GLN A 39 4.82 40.19 -10.62
N GLN A 40 5.44 39.00 -10.72
CA GLN A 40 6.34 38.48 -9.69
C GLN A 40 7.70 39.20 -9.74
N PRO A 41 8.29 39.56 -8.59
CA PRO A 41 9.67 40.05 -8.55
C PRO A 41 10.68 38.92 -8.82
N PRO A 42 11.88 39.27 -9.33
CA PRO A 42 12.92 38.29 -9.68
C PRO A 42 13.54 37.63 -8.42
N PRO A 43 14.04 36.39 -8.54
CA PRO A 43 14.69 35.70 -7.43
C PRO A 43 16.05 36.33 -7.09
N GLU A 44 16.24 36.63 -5.81
CA GLU A 44 17.51 37.01 -5.21
C GLU A 44 18.56 35.91 -5.41
N SER A 45 19.65 36.28 -6.08
CA SER A 45 20.88 35.51 -6.22
C SER A 45 21.54 35.32 -4.85
N ALA A 46 21.54 34.09 -4.35
CA ALA A 46 22.28 33.69 -3.17
C ALA A 46 23.79 33.66 -3.46
N SER A 47 24.51 34.48 -2.71
CA SER A 47 25.96 34.61 -2.63
C SER A 47 26.65 33.29 -2.31
N SER A 48 27.51 32.81 -3.21
CA SER A 48 28.49 31.75 -2.95
C SER A 48 29.70 32.33 -2.21
N LEU A 49 29.78 32.12 -0.90
CA LEU A 49 30.99 32.30 -0.11
C LEU A 49 31.96 31.13 -0.38
N GLY A 50 32.84 31.31 -1.37
CA GLY A 50 34.01 30.45 -1.57
C GLY A 50 35.11 30.84 -0.60
N GLN A 51 35.25 30.08 0.47
CA GLN A 51 36.32 30.17 1.46
C GLN A 51 37.65 29.75 0.84
N SER A 52 38.61 30.66 0.84
CA SER A 52 39.99 30.46 0.39
C SER A 52 40.71 29.42 1.26
N ALA A 53 41.32 28.43 0.61
CA ALA A 53 42.26 27.50 1.23
C ALA A 53 43.59 28.22 1.58
N PRO A 54 44.13 28.10 2.81
CA PRO A 54 45.44 28.64 3.14
C PRO A 54 46.58 27.70 2.73
N GLY A 55 47.54 28.27 2.01
CA GLY A 55 48.99 28.06 2.13
C GLY A 55 49.51 26.63 2.28
N ALA A 56 49.99 26.06 1.17
CA ALA A 56 50.98 24.99 1.20
C ALA A 56 52.36 25.59 1.51
N GLU A 57 52.86 25.37 2.72
CA GLU A 57 54.27 25.59 3.08
C GLU A 57 55.05 24.26 2.89
N PRO A 58 56.23 24.28 2.26
CA PRO A 58 57.00 23.06 1.98
C PRO A 58 57.80 22.66 3.23
N LEU A 59 57.36 21.61 3.92
CA LEU A 59 58.15 20.99 4.97
C LEU A 59 59.32 20.21 4.38
N ALA A 60 60.46 20.43 5.04
CA ALA A 60 61.79 19.97 4.70
C ALA A 60 61.90 18.45 4.49
N ARG A 61 62.74 18.10 3.52
CA ARG A 61 63.36 16.78 3.39
C ARG A 61 64.23 16.52 4.62
N GLU A 62 63.75 15.69 5.53
CA GLU A 62 64.62 14.91 6.41
C GLU A 62 64.62 13.46 5.93
N GLY A 63 65.84 12.93 5.78
CA GLY A 63 66.11 11.64 5.16
C GLY A 63 65.54 10.49 5.98
N TRP A 64 64.74 9.66 5.32
CA TRP A 64 64.35 8.34 5.81
C TRP A 64 65.05 7.30 4.95
N SER A 65 66.01 6.62 5.57
CA SER A 65 66.52 5.33 5.13
C SER A 65 65.42 4.28 5.32
N THR A 66 64.61 3.99 4.30
CA THR A 66 63.57 2.95 4.34
C THR A 66 63.49 2.19 3.01
N GLN A 67 64.52 1.39 2.69
CA GLN A 67 64.49 0.54 1.50
C GLN A 67 64.05 -0.91 1.78
N GLY A 68 63.77 -1.25 3.05
CA GLY A 68 63.26 -2.57 3.46
C GLY A 68 61.82 -2.61 3.98
N ASP A 69 61.21 -1.46 4.30
CA ASP A 69 59.90 -1.37 5.01
C ASP A 69 58.73 -0.99 4.08
N THR A 70 59.01 -0.58 2.84
CA THR A 70 57.99 -0.06 1.91
C THR A 70 57.24 -1.14 1.15
N ARG A 71 57.85 -2.32 0.94
CA ARG A 71 57.22 -3.40 0.19
C ARG A 71 56.13 -4.10 1.01
N ASP A 72 56.44 -4.42 2.26
CA ASP A 72 55.49 -5.03 3.20
C ASP A 72 54.35 -4.07 3.52
N GLY A 73 54.64 -2.77 3.65
CA GLY A 73 53.62 -1.74 3.83
C GLY A 73 52.68 -1.60 2.63
N ALA A 74 53.18 -1.70 1.40
CA ALA A 74 52.36 -1.62 0.19
C ALA A 74 51.47 -2.86 0.01
N GLU A 75 51.97 -4.05 0.31
CA GLU A 75 51.19 -5.30 0.27
C GLU A 75 50.09 -5.30 1.35
N GLN A 76 50.40 -4.86 2.57
CA GLN A 76 49.41 -4.68 3.64
C GLN A 76 48.35 -3.63 3.28
N HIS A 77 48.73 -2.56 2.59
CA HIS A 77 47.79 -1.54 2.13
C HIS A 77 46.82 -2.08 1.06
N ALA A 78 47.32 -2.87 0.10
CA ALA A 78 46.46 -3.51 -0.91
C ALA A 78 45.50 -4.52 -0.28
N ALA A 79 45.96 -5.35 0.67
CA ALA A 79 45.14 -6.33 1.36
C ALA A 79 43.97 -5.71 2.14
N GLY A 80 44.21 -4.58 2.82
CA GLY A 80 43.17 -3.83 3.52
C GLY A 80 42.05 -3.33 2.61
N TRP A 81 42.39 -2.83 1.42
CA TRP A 81 41.37 -2.42 0.43
C TRP A 81 40.58 -3.59 -0.14
N VAL A 82 41.21 -4.73 -0.42
CA VAL A 82 40.52 -5.93 -0.92
C VAL A 82 39.44 -6.41 0.07
N LEU A 83 39.76 -6.43 1.38
CA LEU A 83 38.77 -6.77 2.41
C LEU A 83 37.61 -5.77 2.46
N PHE A 84 37.92 -4.47 2.36
CA PHE A 84 36.89 -3.42 2.37
C PHE A 84 35.96 -3.54 1.15
N GLU A 85 36.52 -3.68 -0.05
CA GLU A 85 35.74 -3.82 -1.29
C GLU A 85 34.89 -5.10 -1.30
N ALA A 86 35.44 -6.22 -0.83
CA ALA A 86 34.69 -7.46 -0.68
C ALA A 86 33.52 -7.29 0.30
N ALA A 87 33.72 -6.56 1.41
CA ALA A 87 32.65 -6.27 2.35
C ALA A 87 31.54 -5.39 1.75
N ILE A 88 31.91 -4.35 0.98
CA ILE A 88 30.94 -3.50 0.28
C ILE A 88 30.14 -4.31 -0.74
N ARG A 89 30.80 -5.22 -1.48
CA ARG A 89 30.12 -6.12 -2.43
C ARG A 89 29.13 -7.05 -1.72
N GLN A 90 29.55 -7.69 -0.62
CA GLN A 90 28.65 -8.53 0.18
C GLN A 90 27.48 -7.73 0.77
N ARG A 91 27.69 -6.46 1.16
CA ARG A 91 26.60 -5.58 1.61
C ARG A 91 25.63 -5.27 0.47
N ALA A 92 26.12 -4.97 -0.73
CA ALA A 92 25.30 -4.72 -1.91
C ALA A 92 24.49 -5.96 -2.34
N GLU A 93 25.04 -7.15 -2.13
CA GLU A 93 24.36 -8.44 -2.34
C GLU A 93 23.37 -8.80 -1.20
N GLY A 94 23.25 -7.95 -0.17
CA GLY A 94 22.36 -8.16 0.97
C GLY A 94 22.90 -9.10 2.06
N ASN A 95 24.12 -9.62 1.91
CA ASN A 95 24.73 -10.55 2.86
C ASN A 95 25.41 -9.80 4.03
N ARG A 96 24.59 -9.20 4.89
CA ARG A 96 25.03 -8.34 6.01
C ARG A 96 25.99 -9.04 6.99
N ARG A 97 25.81 -10.35 7.23
CA ARG A 97 26.69 -11.14 8.12
C ARG A 97 28.07 -11.35 7.52
N ALA A 98 28.15 -11.69 6.23
CA ALA A 98 29.43 -11.82 5.54
C ALA A 98 30.15 -10.47 5.42
N ALA A 99 29.41 -9.40 5.10
CA ALA A 99 29.96 -8.04 5.08
C ALA A 99 30.55 -7.64 6.44
N ARG A 100 29.80 -7.86 7.53
CA ARG A 100 30.29 -7.60 8.90
C ARG A 100 31.56 -8.39 9.22
N ALA A 101 31.59 -9.69 8.91
CA ALA A 101 32.74 -10.54 9.18
C ALA A 101 34.00 -10.04 8.46
N LEU A 102 33.88 -9.61 7.19
CA LEU A 102 34.99 -9.04 6.41
C LEU A 102 35.47 -7.71 6.99
N LEU A 103 34.56 -6.82 7.41
CA LEU A 103 34.94 -5.55 8.04
C LEU A 103 35.61 -5.76 9.40
N GLN A 104 35.12 -6.69 10.22
CA GLN A 104 35.76 -7.05 11.49
C GLN A 104 37.16 -7.64 11.26
N ARG A 105 37.33 -8.45 10.22
CA ARG A 105 38.64 -8.97 9.81
C ARG A 105 39.59 -7.86 9.38
N LEU A 106 39.12 -6.87 8.62
CA LEU A 106 39.91 -5.68 8.28
C LEU A 106 40.36 -4.92 9.53
N LEU A 107 39.47 -4.73 10.51
CA LEU A 107 39.78 -4.03 11.76
C LEU A 107 40.79 -4.79 12.62
N SER A 108 40.76 -6.14 12.61
CA SER A 108 41.71 -6.98 13.35
C SER A 108 43.07 -7.13 12.67
N GLU A 109 43.10 -7.33 11.35
CA GLU A 109 44.34 -7.58 10.60
C GLU A 109 45.05 -6.27 10.22
N HIS A 110 44.31 -5.17 10.02
CA HIS A 110 44.85 -3.90 9.53
C HIS A 110 44.32 -2.67 10.30
N PRO A 111 44.57 -2.54 11.61
CA PRO A 111 44.00 -1.49 12.46
C PRO A 111 44.44 -0.06 12.08
N ARG A 112 45.61 0.10 11.45
CA ARG A 112 46.13 1.41 11.00
C ARG A 112 45.78 1.76 9.55
N HIS A 113 44.98 0.93 8.87
CA HIS A 113 44.62 1.17 7.48
C HIS A 113 43.69 2.40 7.34
N PRO A 114 43.82 3.24 6.30
CA PRO A 114 42.95 4.41 6.11
C PRO A 114 41.45 4.06 5.96
N ALA A 115 41.12 2.82 5.59
CA ALA A 115 39.74 2.35 5.55
C ALA A 115 39.15 1.97 6.93
N ALA A 116 39.99 1.76 7.95
CA ALA A 116 39.56 1.26 9.27
C ALA A 116 38.51 2.15 9.96
N PRO A 117 38.63 3.50 10.01
CA PRO A 117 37.60 4.35 10.60
C PRO A 117 36.25 4.28 9.87
N ARG A 118 36.27 4.01 8.56
CA ARG A 118 35.05 3.83 7.77
C ARG A 118 34.47 2.43 7.97
N ALA A 119 35.32 1.41 8.06
CA ALA A 119 34.92 0.05 8.38
C ALA A 119 34.27 -0.05 9.77
N GLN A 120 34.80 0.66 10.78
CA GLN A 120 34.21 0.71 12.11
C GLN A 120 32.79 1.29 12.09
N ARG A 121 32.59 2.45 11.45
CA ARG A 121 31.25 3.04 11.28
C ARG A 121 30.28 2.08 10.60
N LEU A 122 30.73 1.37 9.57
CA LEU A 122 29.93 0.36 8.88
C LEU A 122 29.62 -0.86 9.74
N VAL A 123 30.55 -1.30 10.59
CA VAL A 123 30.31 -2.37 11.56
C VAL A 123 29.28 -1.90 12.58
N ASP A 124 29.38 -0.68 13.09
CA ASP A 124 28.40 -0.16 14.06
C ASP A 124 26.99 -0.02 13.44
N GLU A 125 26.90 0.45 12.19
CA GLU A 125 25.64 0.46 11.41
C GLU A 125 25.11 -0.97 11.18
N LEU A 126 25.98 -1.90 10.78
CA LEU A 126 25.59 -3.29 10.54
C LEU A 126 25.16 -3.96 11.83
N ASP A 127 25.85 -3.71 12.94
CA ASP A 127 25.52 -4.19 14.28
C ASP A 127 24.17 -3.67 14.73
N ALA A 128 23.91 -2.37 14.58
CA ALA A 128 22.59 -1.81 14.85
C ALA A 128 21.52 -2.48 13.97
N SER A 129 21.81 -2.70 12.69
CA SER A 129 20.88 -3.34 11.74
C SER A 129 20.72 -4.86 11.90
N LEU A 130 21.66 -5.53 12.59
CA LEU A 130 21.65 -6.97 12.86
C LEU A 130 21.08 -7.25 14.26
N ARG A 131 21.29 -6.35 15.23
CA ARG A 131 20.66 -6.35 16.56
C ARG A 131 19.20 -5.92 16.49
N ALA A 132 18.85 -5.04 15.55
CA ALA A 132 17.50 -4.99 15.01
C ALA A 132 17.30 -6.28 14.23
N GLU A 133 16.93 -7.36 14.93
CA GLU A 133 16.65 -8.63 14.26
C GLU A 133 15.69 -8.40 13.09
N PRO A 134 15.85 -9.11 11.96
CA PRO A 134 14.91 -8.99 10.85
C PRO A 134 13.56 -9.57 11.28
N GLY A 135 12.64 -8.69 11.69
CA GLY A 135 11.42 -9.09 12.41
C GLY A 135 11.27 -8.43 13.79
N ASP A 136 12.24 -7.60 14.20
CA ASP A 136 12.30 -6.98 15.52
C ASP A 136 12.37 -5.44 15.44
N THR A 137 11.88 -4.88 14.33
CA THR A 137 11.46 -3.48 14.31
C THR A 137 10.26 -3.32 15.26
N PRO A 138 10.05 -2.14 15.85
CA PRO A 138 8.81 -1.86 16.58
C PRO A 138 7.58 -2.25 15.74
N ALA A 139 7.61 -1.94 14.44
CA ALA A 139 6.60 -2.30 13.44
C ALA A 139 6.45 -3.80 13.13
N SER A 140 7.32 -4.68 13.63
CA SER A 140 7.20 -6.15 13.49
C SER A 140 7.05 -6.85 14.84
N ARG A 141 7.15 -6.10 15.94
CA ARG A 141 6.74 -6.52 17.30
C ARG A 141 5.34 -5.99 17.70
N GLY A 142 4.54 -5.51 16.75
CA GLY A 142 3.22 -4.91 17.03
C GLY A 142 3.28 -3.55 17.75
N ARG A 143 4.42 -2.86 17.72
CA ARG A 143 4.63 -1.53 18.32
C ARG A 143 5.02 -0.51 17.26
N GLU A 144 4.16 -0.32 16.26
CA GLU A 144 4.29 0.89 15.46
C GLU A 144 4.03 2.10 16.35
N ASP A 145 4.86 3.14 16.25
CA ASP A 145 4.61 4.37 17.00
C ASP A 145 3.49 5.18 16.34
N PRO A 146 2.69 5.92 17.12
CA PRO A 146 1.73 6.87 16.56
C PRO A 146 2.42 7.90 15.67
N THR A 147 1.83 8.21 14.51
CA THR A 147 2.37 9.23 13.59
C THR A 147 1.31 10.21 13.14
N LEU A 148 1.73 11.44 12.79
CA LEU A 148 0.83 12.45 12.22
C LEU A 148 0.31 12.03 10.84
N LEU A 149 1.12 11.30 10.07
CA LEU A 149 0.72 10.78 8.77
C LEU A 149 -0.40 9.73 8.90
N ALA A 150 -0.24 8.75 9.81
CA ALA A 150 -1.29 7.78 10.10
C ALA A 150 -2.58 8.45 10.56
N ARG A 151 -2.47 9.51 11.38
CA ARG A 151 -3.64 10.30 11.78
C ARG A 151 -4.30 11.01 10.61
N ALA A 152 -3.53 11.63 9.70
CA ALA A 152 -4.06 12.30 8.52
C ALA A 152 -4.75 11.32 7.55
N GLU A 153 -4.11 10.16 7.31
CA GLU A 153 -4.67 9.06 6.52
C GLU A 153 -5.99 8.57 7.11
N PHE A 154 -6.03 8.32 8.43
CA PHE A 154 -7.23 7.88 9.13
C PHE A 154 -8.37 8.88 9.03
N VAL A 155 -8.09 10.17 9.31
CA VAL A 155 -9.10 11.23 9.24
C VAL A 155 -9.68 11.35 7.84
N THR A 156 -8.81 11.37 6.83
CA THR A 156 -9.24 11.52 5.44
C THR A 156 -10.05 10.31 4.98
N SER A 157 -9.60 9.10 5.30
CA SER A 157 -10.28 7.85 4.95
C SER A 157 -11.64 7.73 5.63
N GLN A 158 -11.73 8.00 6.92
CA GLN A 158 -13.00 7.95 7.65
C GLN A 158 -13.97 9.06 7.23
N THR A 159 -13.51 10.27 6.91
CA THR A 159 -14.37 11.31 6.33
C THR A 159 -14.91 10.89 4.96
N LEU A 160 -14.07 10.28 4.11
CA LEU A 160 -14.50 9.79 2.79
C LEU A 160 -15.50 8.62 2.91
N LEU A 161 -15.20 7.64 3.78
CA LEU A 161 -16.11 6.53 4.08
C LEU A 161 -17.41 7.06 4.68
N GLY A 162 -17.33 7.99 5.64
CA GLY A 162 -18.49 8.66 6.22
C GLY A 162 -19.34 9.37 5.17
N THR A 163 -18.72 10.09 4.23
CA THR A 163 -19.44 10.71 3.09
C THR A 163 -20.16 9.66 2.25
N THR A 164 -19.46 8.56 1.94
CA THR A 164 -19.95 7.49 1.07
C THR A 164 -21.13 6.74 1.70
N TYR A 165 -21.01 6.36 2.97
CA TYR A 165 -22.06 5.62 3.68
C TYR A 165 -23.11 6.54 4.32
N GLY A 166 -22.85 7.85 4.38
CA GLY A 166 -23.82 8.87 4.79
C GLY A 166 -25.08 8.90 3.93
N ILE A 167 -25.01 8.41 2.69
CA ILE A 167 -26.18 8.30 1.80
C ILE A 167 -27.11 7.15 2.17
N VAL A 168 -26.65 6.16 2.93
CA VAL A 168 -27.39 4.92 3.21
C VAL A 168 -28.71 5.17 3.94
N PRO A 169 -28.79 6.03 4.98
CA PRO A 169 -30.07 6.44 5.56
C PRO A 169 -31.05 7.03 4.54
N CYS A 170 -30.54 7.71 3.51
CA CYS A 170 -31.38 8.28 2.45
C CYS A 170 -31.96 7.21 1.52
N VAL A 171 -31.22 6.13 1.26
CA VAL A 171 -31.74 4.97 0.53
C VAL A 171 -32.88 4.33 1.33
N ILE A 172 -32.65 4.07 2.63
CA ILE A 172 -33.64 3.45 3.52
C ILE A 172 -34.89 4.34 3.68
N GLY A 173 -34.68 5.66 3.79
CA GLY A 173 -35.75 6.64 4.00
C GLY A 173 -36.46 7.12 2.74
N GLY A 174 -36.07 6.65 1.54
CA GLY A 174 -36.69 7.07 0.28
C GLY A 174 -36.45 8.55 -0.08
N CYS A 175 -35.21 9.04 0.08
CA CYS A 175 -34.84 10.40 -0.29
C CYS A 175 -34.97 10.65 -1.82
N HIS A 176 -35.86 11.56 -2.22
CA HIS A 176 -36.13 11.85 -3.65
C HIS A 176 -35.47 13.12 -4.19
N ASN A 177 -34.90 14.01 -3.36
CA ASN A 177 -34.35 15.29 -3.82
C ASN A 177 -32.83 15.39 -3.59
N ALA A 178 -32.12 16.07 -4.49
CA ALA A 178 -30.65 16.21 -4.40
C ALA A 178 -30.19 16.82 -3.06
N ARG A 179 -30.99 17.72 -2.48
CA ARG A 179 -30.69 18.35 -1.19
C ARG A 179 -30.56 17.34 -0.05
N SER A 180 -31.46 16.36 0.04
CA SER A 180 -31.42 15.36 1.11
C SER A 180 -30.21 14.44 0.95
N TRP A 181 -29.85 14.08 -0.29
CA TRP A 181 -28.62 13.32 -0.57
C TRP A 181 -27.37 14.08 -0.13
N VAL A 182 -27.25 15.36 -0.52
CA VAL A 182 -26.11 16.21 -0.10
C VAL A 182 -26.04 16.36 1.42
N LEU A 183 -27.18 16.61 2.08
CA LEU A 183 -27.22 16.73 3.54
C LEU A 183 -26.83 15.42 4.24
N ALA A 184 -27.28 14.27 3.72
CA ALA A 184 -26.94 12.96 4.26
C ALA A 184 -25.43 12.65 4.09
N SER A 185 -24.86 12.94 2.92
CA SER A 185 -23.42 12.84 2.69
C SER A 185 -22.61 13.76 3.61
N LEU A 186 -23.02 15.02 3.79
CA LEU A 186 -22.36 15.97 4.69
C LEU A 186 -22.45 15.52 6.15
N ALA A 187 -23.61 15.02 6.58
CA ALA A 187 -23.79 14.45 7.91
C ALA A 187 -22.87 13.25 8.14
N GLY A 188 -22.78 12.36 7.16
CA GLY A 188 -21.85 11.23 7.18
C GLY A 188 -20.38 11.66 7.19
N ALA A 189 -20.00 12.66 6.40
CA ALA A 189 -18.66 13.25 6.42
C ALA A 189 -18.31 13.79 7.81
N GLY A 190 -19.24 14.53 8.44
CA GLY A 190 -19.11 15.04 9.79
C GLY A 190 -18.99 13.94 10.84
N ALA A 191 -19.78 12.86 10.71
CA ALA A 191 -19.68 11.70 11.60
C ALA A 191 -18.31 10.99 11.48
N GLY A 192 -17.82 10.78 10.24
CA GLY A 192 -16.52 10.19 9.98
C GLY A 192 -15.36 11.04 10.49
N LEU A 193 -15.43 12.36 10.29
CA LEU A 193 -14.46 13.32 10.85
C LEU A 193 -14.48 13.32 12.38
N GLY A 194 -15.67 13.39 12.98
CA GLY A 194 -15.84 13.37 14.44
C GLY A 194 -15.31 12.08 15.07
N PHE A 195 -15.66 10.93 14.49
CA PHE A 195 -15.17 9.62 14.91
C PHE A 195 -13.64 9.53 14.82
N SER A 196 -13.06 9.91 13.67
CA SER A 196 -11.62 9.82 13.47
C SER A 196 -10.82 10.73 14.40
N LEU A 197 -11.30 11.97 14.64
CA LEU A 197 -10.67 12.88 15.59
C LEU A 197 -10.76 12.39 17.04
N LEU A 198 -11.90 11.80 17.42
CA LEU A 198 -12.12 11.25 18.76
C LEU A 198 -11.24 10.01 18.99
N TYR A 199 -11.23 9.08 18.04
CA TYR A 199 -10.49 7.82 18.16
C TYR A 199 -8.97 8.03 18.07
N SER A 200 -8.51 9.02 17.30
CA SER A 200 -7.08 9.36 17.16
C SER A 200 -6.57 10.44 18.13
N ARG A 201 -7.34 10.78 19.18
CA ARG A 201 -7.01 11.86 20.11
C ARG A 201 -5.63 11.69 20.76
N ASP A 202 -5.30 10.46 21.16
CA ASP A 202 -4.05 10.11 21.83
C ASP A 202 -2.96 9.64 20.84
N GLY A 203 -3.16 9.90 19.55
CA GLY A 203 -2.37 9.35 18.46
C GLY A 203 -2.94 8.05 17.92
N ILE A 204 -2.56 7.71 16.68
CA ILE A 204 -2.93 6.45 16.04
C ILE A 204 -1.72 5.90 15.29
N THR A 205 -1.50 4.60 15.41
CA THR A 205 -0.44 3.90 14.68
C THR A 205 -0.89 3.67 13.22
N PRO A 206 0.03 3.54 12.26
CA PRO A 206 -0.31 3.19 10.88
C PRO A 206 -1.18 1.91 10.78
N GLY A 207 -0.88 0.89 11.58
CA GLY A 207 -1.58 -0.38 11.63
C GLY A 207 -2.98 -0.25 12.23
N ALA A 208 -3.14 0.57 13.28
CA ALA A 208 -4.45 0.89 13.82
C ALA A 208 -5.33 1.65 12.82
N SER A 209 -4.77 2.67 12.13
CA SER A 209 -5.46 3.41 11.07
C SER A 209 -5.93 2.46 9.97
N TYR A 210 -4.99 1.69 9.41
CA TYR A 210 -5.28 0.80 8.29
C TYR A 210 -6.27 -0.30 8.68
N THR A 211 -6.15 -0.88 9.88
CA THR A 211 -7.08 -1.88 10.41
C THR A 211 -8.49 -1.32 10.52
N MET A 212 -8.65 -0.10 11.05
CA MET A 212 -9.96 0.53 11.17
C MET A 212 -10.59 0.85 9.82
N ASP A 213 -9.83 1.45 8.90
CA ASP A 213 -10.30 1.79 7.56
C ASP A 213 -10.73 0.53 6.79
N THR A 214 -9.87 -0.49 6.83
CA THR A 214 -10.10 -1.79 6.22
C THR A 214 -11.30 -2.50 6.83
N SER A 215 -11.44 -2.48 8.16
CA SER A 215 -12.55 -3.15 8.84
C SER A 215 -13.89 -2.48 8.57
N ALA A 216 -13.93 -1.15 8.41
CA ALA A 216 -15.13 -0.45 7.98
C ALA A 216 -15.56 -0.90 6.57
N LEU A 217 -14.61 -0.92 5.62
CA LEU A 217 -14.87 -1.33 4.25
C LEU A 217 -15.28 -2.81 4.15
N TRP A 218 -14.55 -3.71 4.79
CA TRP A 218 -14.88 -5.13 4.82
C TRP A 218 -16.15 -5.41 5.60
N GLY A 219 -16.41 -4.66 6.67
CA GLY A 219 -17.68 -4.72 7.38
C GLY A 219 -18.85 -4.41 6.45
N ALA A 220 -18.79 -3.30 5.73
CA ALA A 220 -19.80 -2.93 4.74
C ALA A 220 -19.96 -4.00 3.64
N THR A 221 -18.83 -4.53 3.15
CA THR A 221 -18.80 -5.60 2.15
C THR A 221 -19.42 -6.89 2.68
N MET A 222 -19.12 -7.28 3.91
CA MET A 222 -19.74 -8.45 4.56
C MET A 222 -21.21 -8.22 4.83
N GLY A 223 -21.62 -7.00 5.18
CA GLY A 223 -23.03 -6.62 5.25
C GLY A 223 -23.75 -6.85 3.92
N TYR A 224 -23.16 -6.39 2.81
CA TYR A 224 -23.65 -6.65 1.47
C TYR A 224 -23.75 -8.15 1.15
N LEU A 225 -22.67 -8.90 1.38
CA LEU A 225 -22.61 -10.34 1.05
C LEU A 225 -23.49 -11.20 1.95
N LEU A 226 -23.63 -10.87 3.23
CA LEU A 226 -24.47 -11.61 4.17
C LEU A 226 -25.94 -11.36 3.89
N THR A 227 -26.34 -10.09 3.68
CA THR A 227 -27.68 -9.80 3.16
C THR A 227 -27.86 -10.56 1.84
N GLY A 228 -26.85 -10.54 0.97
CA GLY A 228 -26.60 -11.34 -0.23
C GLY A 228 -27.10 -12.78 -0.14
N SER A 229 -26.56 -13.45 0.85
CA SER A 229 -26.73 -14.88 1.08
C SER A 229 -28.06 -15.24 1.76
N LEU A 230 -28.59 -14.34 2.59
CA LEU A 230 -29.78 -14.59 3.40
C LEU A 230 -31.08 -14.07 2.77
N GLY A 231 -30.99 -13.08 1.88
CA GLY A 231 -32.12 -12.37 1.29
C GLY A 231 -32.44 -12.74 -0.16
N SER A 232 -33.60 -12.31 -0.64
CA SER A 232 -33.95 -12.33 -2.08
C SER A 232 -33.61 -10.97 -2.68
N PHE A 233 -32.53 -10.91 -3.47
CA PHE A 233 -32.09 -9.68 -4.13
C PHE A 233 -32.95 -9.31 -5.31
N TYR A 234 -33.37 -10.33 -6.02
CA TYR A 234 -34.02 -10.21 -7.30
C TYR A 234 -35.50 -10.55 -7.13
N ASP A 235 -36.34 -9.74 -7.76
CA ASP A 235 -37.70 -10.16 -8.07
C ASP A 235 -37.68 -11.15 -9.25
N ASP A 236 -38.84 -11.73 -9.56
CA ASP A 236 -38.98 -12.71 -10.65
C ASP A 236 -38.63 -12.14 -12.03
N TYR A 237 -38.47 -10.81 -12.15
CA TYR A 237 -38.11 -10.09 -13.37
C TYR A 237 -36.64 -9.62 -13.39
N GLY A 238 -35.84 -10.01 -12.39
CA GLY A 238 -34.44 -9.60 -12.27
C GLY A 238 -34.22 -8.17 -11.76
N GLY A 239 -35.28 -7.50 -11.31
CA GLY A 239 -35.25 -6.20 -10.64
C GLY A 239 -34.80 -6.32 -9.18
N PHE A 240 -34.17 -5.28 -8.64
CA PHE A 240 -33.80 -5.24 -7.23
C PHE A 240 -35.05 -5.09 -6.36
N ARG A 241 -35.39 -6.14 -5.60
CA ARG A 241 -36.67 -6.24 -4.90
C ARG A 241 -36.77 -5.34 -3.68
N ASP A 242 -35.66 -5.10 -2.97
CA ASP A 242 -35.67 -4.31 -1.74
C ASP A 242 -34.30 -3.68 -1.42
N GLY A 243 -34.04 -2.50 -1.99
CA GLY A 243 -32.80 -1.76 -1.74
C GLY A 243 -32.58 -1.41 -0.27
N ASN A 244 -33.64 -1.35 0.53
CA ASN A 244 -33.61 -0.97 1.94
C ASN A 244 -32.90 -2.00 2.82
N ILE A 245 -33.17 -3.30 2.59
CA ILE A 245 -32.55 -4.38 3.37
C ILE A 245 -31.05 -4.45 3.05
N LEU A 246 -30.68 -4.25 1.78
CA LEU A 246 -29.27 -4.20 1.39
C LEU A 246 -28.56 -3.00 2.02
N ALA A 247 -29.15 -1.82 1.91
CA ALA A 247 -28.63 -0.59 2.49
C ALA A 247 -28.44 -0.74 4.00
N LEU A 248 -29.42 -1.31 4.70
CA LEU A 248 -29.33 -1.61 6.12
C LEU A 248 -28.21 -2.62 6.43
N GLY A 249 -28.09 -3.68 5.64
CA GLY A 249 -27.01 -4.68 5.76
C GLY A 249 -25.62 -4.05 5.65
N VAL A 250 -25.42 -3.20 4.64
CA VAL A 250 -24.18 -2.45 4.44
C VAL A 250 -23.87 -1.53 5.63
N LEU A 251 -24.86 -0.79 6.14
CA LEU A 251 -24.68 0.10 7.29
C LEU A 251 -24.30 -0.68 8.56
N LEU A 252 -25.08 -1.72 8.89
CA LEU A 252 -24.84 -2.56 10.06
C LEU A 252 -23.51 -3.30 9.94
N GLY A 253 -23.19 -3.78 8.74
CA GLY A 253 -21.91 -4.39 8.43
C GLY A 253 -20.75 -3.43 8.67
N GLN A 254 -20.83 -2.18 8.20
CA GLN A 254 -19.79 -1.18 8.42
C GLN A 254 -19.56 -0.90 9.91
N LEU A 255 -20.65 -0.71 10.67
CA LEU A 255 -20.58 -0.47 12.12
C LEU A 255 -20.01 -1.69 12.86
N GLY A 256 -20.44 -2.90 12.49
CA GLY A 256 -19.89 -4.14 13.03
C GLY A 256 -18.41 -4.30 12.70
N GLY A 257 -18.02 -3.97 11.47
CA GLY A 257 -16.64 -3.94 11.02
C GLY A 257 -15.77 -2.98 11.83
N LEU A 258 -16.21 -1.73 12.02
CA LEU A 258 -15.53 -0.78 12.90
C LEU A 258 -15.39 -1.31 14.34
N GLY A 259 -16.42 -1.97 14.87
CA GLY A 259 -16.37 -2.63 16.18
C GLY A 259 -15.33 -3.75 16.25
N VAL A 260 -15.25 -4.60 15.22
CA VAL A 260 -14.23 -5.65 15.10
C VAL A 260 -12.84 -5.04 14.96
N GLY A 261 -12.68 -4.01 14.13
CA GLY A 261 -11.41 -3.29 13.97
C GLY A 261 -10.92 -2.67 15.28
N ALA A 262 -11.82 -2.07 16.05
CA ALA A 262 -11.53 -1.55 17.38
C ALA A 262 -11.06 -2.65 18.34
N LEU A 263 -11.74 -3.81 18.33
CA LEU A 263 -11.40 -4.95 19.16
C LEU A 263 -10.04 -5.54 18.78
N LEU A 264 -9.78 -5.72 17.47
CA LEU A 264 -8.49 -6.21 16.96
C LEU A 264 -7.36 -5.25 17.35
N ASN A 265 -7.58 -3.94 17.23
CA ASN A 265 -6.57 -2.97 17.63
C ASN A 265 -6.32 -2.99 19.15
N ALA A 266 -7.36 -3.16 19.97
CA ALA A 266 -7.23 -3.23 21.42
C ALA A 266 -6.55 -4.53 21.90
N THR A 267 -6.67 -5.63 21.16
CA THR A 267 -6.22 -6.97 21.61
C THR A 267 -4.94 -7.44 20.94
N LEU A 268 -4.75 -7.15 19.65
CA LEU A 268 -3.65 -7.67 18.84
C LEU A 268 -2.65 -6.59 18.41
N GLN A 269 -3.06 -5.32 18.36
CA GLN A 269 -2.24 -4.21 17.86
C GLN A 269 -1.56 -4.53 16.51
N PRO A 270 -2.36 -4.89 15.48
CA PRO A 270 -1.81 -5.34 14.22
C PRO A 270 -0.98 -4.25 13.55
N THR A 271 0.08 -4.66 12.88
CA THR A 271 0.96 -3.79 12.09
C THR A 271 0.28 -3.42 10.77
N ALA A 272 0.72 -2.34 10.12
CA ALA A 272 0.15 -1.95 8.83
C ALA A 272 0.34 -3.03 7.76
N GLY A 273 1.42 -3.81 7.83
CA GLY A 273 1.68 -4.91 6.90
C GLY A 273 0.83 -6.15 7.18
N GLU A 274 0.59 -6.48 8.45
CA GLU A 274 -0.33 -7.57 8.85
C GLU A 274 -1.76 -7.28 8.37
N ALA A 275 -2.25 -6.06 8.66
CA ALA A 275 -3.59 -5.65 8.27
C ALA A 275 -3.73 -5.54 6.74
N ALA A 276 -2.70 -5.05 6.04
CA ALA A 276 -2.66 -5.04 4.58
C ALA A 276 -2.71 -6.45 4.00
N LEU A 277 -1.90 -7.38 4.50
CA LEU A 277 -1.89 -8.74 3.97
C LEU A 277 -3.22 -9.45 4.21
N ALA A 278 -3.81 -9.30 5.40
CA ALA A 278 -5.15 -9.83 5.69
C ALA A 278 -6.19 -9.27 4.71
N SER A 279 -6.24 -7.95 4.52
CA SER A 279 -7.16 -7.33 3.56
C SER A 279 -6.97 -7.85 2.13
N SER A 280 -5.71 -7.90 1.69
CA SER A 280 -5.31 -8.33 0.35
C SER A 280 -5.73 -9.78 0.08
N THR A 281 -5.39 -10.72 0.97
CA THR A 281 -5.78 -12.13 0.80
C THR A 281 -7.29 -12.32 0.89
N GLY A 282 -7.99 -11.53 1.70
CA GLY A 282 -9.46 -11.46 1.69
C GLY A 282 -10.02 -11.04 0.33
N MET A 283 -9.48 -9.98 -0.26
CA MET A 283 -9.92 -9.44 -1.55
C MET A 283 -9.69 -10.44 -2.69
N TRP A 284 -8.49 -11.00 -2.77
CA TRP A 284 -8.15 -11.93 -3.83
C TRP A 284 -8.88 -13.27 -3.69
N SER A 285 -9.07 -13.79 -2.46
CA SER A 285 -9.88 -15.00 -2.27
C SER A 285 -11.34 -14.83 -2.70
N ALA A 286 -11.98 -13.72 -2.31
CA ALA A 286 -13.32 -13.36 -2.79
C ALA A 286 -13.38 -13.23 -4.32
N THR A 287 -12.37 -12.60 -4.91
CA THR A 287 -12.27 -12.43 -6.36
C THR A 287 -12.14 -13.78 -7.07
N LEU A 288 -11.28 -14.67 -6.57
CA LEU A 288 -11.08 -16.00 -7.15
C LEU A 288 -12.35 -16.85 -7.09
N VAL A 289 -13.04 -16.87 -5.94
CA VAL A 289 -14.33 -17.58 -5.83
C VAL A 289 -15.37 -16.98 -6.77
N THR A 290 -15.43 -15.65 -6.90
CA THR A 290 -16.35 -14.99 -7.83
C THR A 290 -16.07 -15.40 -9.28
N LEU A 291 -14.82 -15.35 -9.72
CA LEU A 291 -14.43 -15.71 -11.09
C LEU A 291 -14.73 -17.18 -11.38
N VAL A 292 -14.36 -18.09 -10.48
CA VAL A 292 -14.59 -19.53 -10.65
C VAL A 292 -16.08 -19.86 -10.65
N ALA A 293 -16.87 -19.26 -9.75
CA ALA A 293 -18.30 -19.51 -9.68
C ALA A 293 -19.04 -18.98 -10.93
N ILE A 294 -18.66 -17.81 -11.46
CA ILE A 294 -19.24 -17.31 -12.71
C ILE A 294 -18.81 -18.18 -13.90
N ALA A 295 -17.56 -18.65 -13.93
CA ALA A 295 -17.08 -19.53 -14.99
C ALA A 295 -17.77 -20.89 -14.98
N ALA A 296 -18.22 -21.38 -13.83
CA ALA A 296 -18.87 -22.67 -13.69
C ALA A 296 -20.40 -22.61 -13.86
N ALA A 297 -20.98 -21.42 -14.01
CA ALA A 297 -22.43 -21.24 -14.02
C ALA A 297 -22.96 -21.01 -15.44
N ASP A 298 -23.89 -21.87 -15.88
CA ASP A 298 -24.70 -21.67 -17.09
C ASP A 298 -25.86 -20.65 -16.88
N GLY A 299 -25.74 -19.83 -15.84
CA GLY A 299 -26.77 -18.95 -15.31
C GLY A 299 -26.94 -19.13 -13.80
N PHE A 300 -27.35 -18.06 -13.10
CA PHE A 300 -27.59 -18.12 -11.67
C PHE A 300 -29.08 -18.17 -11.36
N SER A 301 -29.53 -19.26 -10.73
CA SER A 301 -30.79 -19.25 -9.97
C SER A 301 -30.65 -18.37 -8.73
N ASP A 302 -31.76 -17.99 -8.10
CA ASP A 302 -31.74 -17.27 -6.82
C ASP A 302 -30.91 -18.00 -5.76
N ALA A 303 -31.05 -19.33 -5.69
CA ALA A 303 -30.23 -20.16 -4.80
C ALA A 303 -28.75 -20.10 -5.16
N GLY A 304 -28.42 -20.08 -6.46
CA GLY A 304 -27.06 -19.89 -6.96
C GLY A 304 -26.48 -18.53 -6.60
N VAL A 305 -27.24 -17.45 -6.74
CA VAL A 305 -26.83 -16.09 -6.34
C VAL A 305 -26.57 -16.03 -4.83
N ARG A 306 -27.46 -16.58 -4.01
CA ARG A 306 -27.27 -16.63 -2.54
C ARG A 306 -26.03 -17.44 -2.16
N GLY A 307 -25.86 -18.59 -2.81
CA GLY A 307 -24.68 -19.44 -2.65
C GLY A 307 -23.40 -18.73 -3.05
N LEU A 308 -23.42 -17.95 -4.14
CA LEU A 308 -22.29 -17.11 -4.57
C LEU A 308 -21.95 -16.08 -3.50
N HIS A 309 -22.91 -15.31 -3.00
CA HIS A 309 -22.64 -14.28 -1.97
C HIS A 309 -22.10 -14.91 -0.68
N GLY A 310 -22.70 -16.01 -0.22
CA GLY A 310 -22.23 -16.73 0.97
C GLY A 310 -20.84 -17.33 0.78
N GLY A 311 -20.56 -17.91 -0.39
CA GLY A 311 -19.25 -18.45 -0.74
C GLY A 311 -18.18 -17.37 -0.82
N VAL A 312 -18.50 -16.22 -1.43
CA VAL A 312 -17.59 -15.07 -1.50
C VAL A 312 -17.30 -14.53 -0.09
N ALA A 313 -18.32 -14.36 0.76
CA ALA A 313 -18.12 -13.93 2.16
C ALA A 313 -17.21 -14.88 2.93
N LEU A 314 -17.51 -16.18 2.89
CA LEU A 314 -16.71 -17.19 3.57
C LEU A 314 -15.26 -17.21 3.06
N SER A 315 -15.07 -17.12 1.74
CA SER A 315 -13.75 -17.12 1.14
C SER A 315 -12.92 -15.91 1.56
N ALA A 316 -13.51 -14.71 1.59
CA ALA A 316 -12.85 -13.51 2.07
C ALA A 316 -12.46 -13.61 3.55
N LEU A 317 -13.33 -14.16 4.41
CA LEU A 317 -13.01 -14.37 5.83
C LEU A 317 -11.85 -15.36 6.01
N LEU A 318 -11.84 -16.46 5.25
CA LEU A 318 -10.74 -17.42 5.25
C LEU A 318 -9.45 -16.76 4.73
N GLY A 319 -9.54 -16.00 3.64
CA GLY A 319 -8.44 -15.23 3.09
C GLY A 319 -7.86 -14.27 4.12
N MET A 320 -8.68 -13.43 4.75
CA MET A 320 -8.26 -12.49 5.79
C MET A 320 -7.61 -13.20 6.97
N SER A 321 -8.18 -14.31 7.43
CA SER A 321 -7.63 -15.08 8.55
C SER A 321 -6.25 -15.65 8.22
N LEU A 322 -6.07 -16.20 7.02
CA LEU A 322 -4.78 -16.71 6.55
C LEU A 322 -3.77 -15.58 6.37
N GLY A 323 -4.18 -14.45 5.77
CA GLY A 323 -3.31 -13.29 5.58
C GLY A 323 -2.86 -12.67 6.89
N GLY A 324 -3.75 -12.56 7.89
CA GLY A 324 -3.38 -12.13 9.24
C GLY A 324 -2.38 -13.09 9.90
N TYR A 325 -2.61 -14.40 9.79
CA TYR A 325 -1.70 -15.42 10.33
C TYR A 325 -0.30 -15.35 9.69
N PHE A 326 -0.21 -15.32 8.36
CA PHE A 326 1.08 -15.22 7.66
C PHE A 326 1.73 -13.85 7.84
N GLY A 327 0.92 -12.79 7.90
CA GLY A 327 1.37 -11.43 8.16
C GLY A 327 2.14 -11.35 9.48
N HIS A 328 1.56 -11.97 10.51
CA HIS A 328 2.14 -11.99 11.84
C HIS A 328 3.42 -12.83 11.92
N ARG A 329 3.47 -13.94 11.17
CA ARG A 329 4.62 -14.85 11.19
C ARG A 329 5.84 -14.31 10.43
N ASP A 330 5.62 -13.69 9.26
CA ASP A 330 6.68 -13.41 8.29
C ASP A 330 7.04 -11.92 8.18
N GLY A 331 6.45 -11.05 9.00
CA GLY A 331 6.82 -9.63 9.10
C GLY A 331 6.65 -8.86 7.80
N PHE A 332 5.46 -8.94 7.20
CA PHE A 332 5.16 -8.23 5.95
C PHE A 332 5.13 -6.71 6.16
N THR A 333 5.50 -5.95 5.12
CA THR A 333 5.33 -4.50 5.07
C THR A 333 4.17 -4.14 4.15
N ARG A 334 3.49 -3.00 4.40
CA ARG A 334 2.42 -2.50 3.53
C ARG A 334 2.86 -2.37 2.06
N GLY A 335 4.09 -1.91 1.82
CA GLY A 335 4.67 -1.79 0.48
C GLY A 335 4.87 -3.13 -0.22
N ARG A 336 5.28 -4.18 0.51
CA ARG A 336 5.42 -5.54 -0.05
C ARG A 336 4.06 -6.10 -0.48
N VAL A 337 3.02 -5.92 0.36
CA VAL A 337 1.67 -6.36 0.04
C VAL A 337 1.13 -5.62 -1.20
N LEU A 338 1.36 -4.31 -1.31
CA LEU A 338 0.99 -3.54 -2.50
C LEU A 338 1.60 -4.10 -3.79
N LEU A 339 2.87 -4.53 -3.75
CA LEU A 339 3.52 -5.16 -4.91
C LEU A 339 2.92 -6.54 -5.23
N MET A 340 2.45 -7.26 -4.22
CA MET A 340 1.72 -8.53 -4.40
C MET A 340 0.35 -8.29 -5.04
N ASP A 341 -0.38 -7.27 -4.60
CA ASP A 341 -1.65 -6.85 -5.20
C ASP A 341 -1.49 -6.41 -6.65
N LEU A 342 -0.46 -5.62 -6.94
CA LEU A 342 -0.12 -5.23 -8.31
C LEU A 342 0.23 -6.46 -9.16
N GLY A 343 0.98 -7.42 -8.59
CA GLY A 343 1.29 -8.69 -9.24
C GLY A 343 0.04 -9.47 -9.63
N ALA A 344 -0.91 -9.60 -8.71
CA ALA A 344 -2.19 -10.24 -8.95
C ALA A 344 -3.00 -9.55 -10.05
N ALA A 345 -3.12 -8.22 -10.00
CA ALA A 345 -3.82 -7.45 -11.03
C ALA A 345 -3.18 -7.63 -12.42
N VAL A 346 -1.85 -7.46 -12.52
CA VAL A 346 -1.10 -7.65 -13.77
C VAL A 346 -1.23 -9.08 -14.27
N GLY A 347 -1.10 -10.07 -13.38
CA GLY A 347 -1.22 -11.48 -13.73
C GLY A 347 -2.60 -11.83 -14.30
N GLY A 348 -3.68 -11.34 -13.67
CA GLY A 348 -5.05 -11.50 -14.16
C GLY A 348 -5.26 -10.85 -15.53
N SER A 349 -4.87 -9.58 -15.70
CA SER A 349 -5.01 -8.86 -16.97
C SER A 349 -4.16 -9.48 -18.09
N LEU A 350 -2.94 -9.92 -17.78
CA LEU A 350 -2.08 -10.60 -18.74
C LEU A 350 -2.71 -11.92 -19.23
N ALA A 351 -3.32 -12.69 -18.33
CA ALA A 351 -4.01 -13.92 -18.72
C ALA A 351 -5.17 -13.65 -19.69
N VAL A 352 -5.95 -12.57 -19.48
CA VAL A 352 -6.97 -12.12 -20.44
C VAL A 352 -6.35 -11.77 -21.79
N ALA A 353 -5.29 -10.97 -21.80
CA ALA A 353 -4.63 -10.53 -23.01
C ALA A 353 -4.05 -11.71 -23.82
N LEU A 354 -3.39 -12.67 -23.15
CA LEU A 354 -2.88 -13.88 -23.77
C LEU A 354 -4.01 -14.78 -24.30
N GLY A 355 -5.14 -14.85 -23.59
CA GLY A 355 -6.35 -15.53 -24.06
C GLY A 355 -6.80 -15.00 -25.42
N PHE A 356 -6.95 -13.69 -25.55
CA PHE A 356 -7.31 -13.05 -26.81
C PHE A 356 -6.24 -13.24 -27.89
N LEU A 357 -4.95 -13.14 -27.54
CA LEU A 357 -3.86 -13.28 -28.49
C LEU A 357 -3.80 -14.69 -29.12
N PHE A 358 -3.94 -15.74 -28.30
CA PHE A 358 -3.76 -17.12 -28.77
C PHE A 358 -5.03 -17.80 -29.26
N ARG A 359 -6.20 -17.44 -28.70
CA ARG A 359 -7.48 -18.05 -29.08
C ARG A 359 -8.31 -17.17 -30.01
N GLY A 360 -7.98 -15.88 -30.11
CA GLY A 360 -8.76 -14.92 -30.89
C GLY A 360 -10.23 -14.94 -30.47
N ASN A 361 -11.12 -14.99 -31.46
CA ASN A 361 -12.57 -15.01 -31.24
C ASN A 361 -13.11 -16.35 -30.71
N ASN A 362 -12.29 -17.41 -30.61
CA ASN A 362 -12.70 -18.71 -30.07
C ASN A 362 -12.53 -18.79 -28.54
N LEU A 363 -12.24 -17.68 -27.86
CA LEU A 363 -12.10 -17.62 -26.42
C LEU A 363 -13.49 -17.67 -25.76
N THR A 364 -13.74 -18.72 -24.96
CA THR A 364 -14.96 -18.79 -24.14
C THR A 364 -14.83 -17.89 -22.91
N ALA A 365 -15.95 -17.35 -22.43
CA ALA A 365 -15.98 -16.54 -21.21
C ALA A 365 -15.43 -17.32 -20.00
N GLU A 366 -15.77 -18.61 -19.90
CA GLU A 366 -15.24 -19.52 -18.87
C GLU A 366 -13.72 -19.59 -18.91
N GLY A 367 -13.14 -19.79 -20.10
CA GLY A 367 -11.69 -19.85 -20.28
C GLY A 367 -11.00 -18.54 -19.91
N LEU A 368 -11.63 -17.40 -20.19
CA LEU A 368 -11.14 -16.07 -19.79
C LEU A 368 -11.17 -15.90 -18.27
N LEU A 369 -12.26 -16.29 -17.61
CA LEU A 369 -12.42 -16.17 -16.16
C LEU A 369 -11.49 -17.10 -15.38
N VAL A 370 -11.40 -18.38 -15.78
CA VAL A 370 -10.48 -19.36 -15.18
C VAL A 370 -9.03 -18.97 -15.45
N GLY A 371 -8.72 -18.52 -16.67
CA GLY A 371 -7.41 -18.00 -17.02
C GLY A 371 -7.02 -16.79 -16.17
N SER A 372 -7.95 -15.84 -15.98
CA SER A 372 -7.75 -14.67 -15.11
C SER A 372 -7.49 -15.08 -13.66
N ALA A 373 -8.25 -16.03 -13.13
CA ALA A 373 -8.06 -16.54 -11.78
C ALA A 373 -6.68 -17.19 -11.60
N ALA A 374 -6.24 -18.01 -12.56
CA ALA A 374 -4.90 -18.59 -12.57
C ALA A 374 -3.81 -17.50 -12.66
N GLY A 375 -4.02 -16.49 -13.51
CA GLY A 375 -3.14 -15.33 -13.65
C GLY A 375 -2.99 -14.53 -12.36
N ILE A 376 -4.10 -14.28 -11.64
CA ILE A 376 -4.12 -13.62 -10.34
C ILE A 376 -3.24 -14.38 -9.34
N VAL A 377 -3.47 -15.70 -9.19
CA VAL A 377 -2.68 -16.53 -8.25
C VAL A 377 -1.20 -16.52 -8.63
N GLY A 378 -0.89 -16.72 -9.92
CA GLY A 378 0.48 -16.73 -10.41
C GLY A 378 1.19 -15.40 -10.18
N GLY A 379 0.53 -14.29 -10.48
CA GLY A 379 1.04 -12.93 -10.26
C GLY A 379 1.26 -12.60 -8.78
N PHE A 380 0.30 -12.96 -7.92
CA PHE A 380 0.40 -12.76 -6.47
C PHE A 380 1.59 -13.50 -5.87
N VAL A 381 1.71 -14.80 -6.17
CA VAL A 381 2.78 -15.67 -5.64
C VAL A 381 4.13 -15.25 -6.18
N LEU A 382 4.23 -14.96 -7.49
CA LEU A 382 5.48 -14.53 -8.11
C LEU A 382 5.97 -13.21 -7.51
N SER A 383 5.10 -12.20 -7.38
CA SER A 383 5.44 -10.95 -6.70
C SER A 383 5.85 -11.19 -5.25
N GLY A 384 5.13 -12.03 -4.51
CA GLY A 384 5.49 -12.39 -3.13
C GLY A 384 6.88 -13.03 -3.02
N PHE A 385 7.25 -13.88 -3.99
CA PHE A 385 8.56 -14.52 -4.08
C PHE A 385 9.68 -13.53 -4.44
N ILE A 386 9.48 -12.69 -5.46
CA ILE A 386 10.49 -11.71 -5.90
C ILE A 386 10.72 -10.65 -4.81
N THR A 387 9.65 -10.25 -4.12
CA THR A 387 9.72 -9.23 -3.06
C THR A 387 10.15 -9.77 -1.70
N ARG A 388 10.42 -11.08 -1.56
CA ARG A 388 10.83 -11.67 -0.28
C ARG A 388 12.12 -11.09 0.31
N SER A 389 12.98 -10.55 -0.55
CA SER A 389 14.24 -9.92 -0.16
C SER A 389 14.11 -8.40 0.00
N LEU A 390 13.00 -7.78 -0.41
CA LEU A 390 12.75 -6.35 -0.20
C LEU A 390 12.45 -6.12 1.27
N ARG A 391 13.51 -5.87 2.04
CA ARG A 391 13.43 -5.47 3.45
C ARG A 391 13.41 -3.95 3.48
N ALA A 392 12.24 -3.35 3.29
CA ALA A 392 12.08 -1.92 3.48
C ALA A 392 12.42 -1.57 4.94
N THR A 393 13.28 -0.58 5.15
CA THR A 393 13.47 -0.07 6.52
C THR A 393 12.23 0.76 6.90
N PRO A 394 11.78 0.75 8.17
CA PRO A 394 10.54 1.45 8.57
C PRO A 394 10.52 2.96 8.27
N SER A 395 11.70 3.57 8.05
CA SER A 395 11.87 4.98 7.71
C SER A 395 11.78 5.28 6.21
N GLU A 396 11.68 4.26 5.36
CA GLU A 396 11.61 4.42 3.91
C GLU A 396 10.17 4.68 3.48
N HIS A 397 9.86 5.97 3.31
CA HIS A 397 8.57 6.41 2.82
C HIS A 397 8.42 6.07 1.34
N VAL A 398 7.53 5.13 1.03
CA VAL A 398 6.88 5.08 -0.29
C VAL A 398 5.83 6.18 -0.27
N SER A 399 6.09 7.28 -0.98
CA SER A 399 5.11 8.35 -1.14
C SER A 399 4.62 8.37 -2.58
N VAL A 400 3.30 8.25 -2.71
CA VAL A 400 2.61 8.53 -3.97
C VAL A 400 2.24 10.00 -3.92
N GLN A 401 2.97 10.84 -4.64
CA GLN A 401 2.59 12.23 -4.81
C GLN A 401 1.76 12.35 -6.08
N VAL A 402 0.54 12.86 -5.91
CA VAL A 402 -0.31 13.27 -7.03
C VAL A 402 -0.30 14.79 -7.03
N GLY A 403 0.39 15.37 -8.01
CA GLY A 403 0.58 16.81 -8.12
C GLY A 403 0.00 17.37 -9.41
N PRO A 404 -0.70 18.53 -9.37
CA PRO A 404 -1.05 19.23 -10.59
C PRO A 404 0.22 19.78 -11.25
N THR A 405 0.36 19.60 -12.56
CA THR A 405 1.33 20.32 -13.39
C THR A 405 0.60 21.22 -14.37
N ARG A 406 1.31 22.20 -14.94
CA ARG A 406 0.76 23.09 -15.98
C ARG A 406 0.27 22.33 -17.24
N GLY A 407 0.54 21.02 -17.37
CA GLY A 407 0.08 20.16 -18.47
C GLY A 407 -0.83 19.00 -18.07
N GLY A 408 -1.29 18.90 -16.82
CA GLY A 408 -2.16 17.82 -16.33
C GLY A 408 -1.75 17.27 -14.95
N ALA A 409 -2.48 16.27 -14.46
CA ALA A 409 -2.12 15.54 -13.25
C ALA A 409 -1.03 14.50 -13.57
N HIS A 410 -0.01 14.41 -12.72
CA HIS A 410 0.93 13.28 -12.74
C HIS A 410 0.85 12.53 -11.42
N VAL A 411 1.01 11.22 -11.50
CA VAL A 411 1.17 10.34 -10.34
C VAL A 411 2.65 10.00 -10.28
N GLN A 412 3.35 10.55 -9.29
CA GLN A 412 4.73 10.21 -9.00
C GLN A 412 4.75 9.19 -7.87
N LEU A 413 5.15 7.96 -8.20
CA LEU A 413 5.58 6.98 -7.21
C LEU A 413 7.05 7.26 -6.88
N SER A 414 7.30 7.83 -5.70
CA SER A 414 8.65 7.89 -5.16
C SER A 414 8.76 6.84 -4.06
N ALA A 415 9.72 5.94 -4.24
CA ALA A 415 10.11 5.00 -3.22
C ALA A 415 11.61 5.18 -3.00
N ARG A 416 11.98 5.50 -1.77
CA ARG A 416 13.37 5.46 -1.34
C ARG A 416 13.56 4.07 -0.76
N PHE A 417 14.47 3.28 -1.34
CA PHE A 417 14.81 1.92 -0.90
C PHE A 417 16.26 1.87 -0.46
#